data_AF-A0A1G1A136-F1
#
_entry.id   AF-A0A1G1A136-F1
#
_cell.length_a   1.000
_cell.length_b   1.000
_cell.length_c   1.000
_cell.angle_alpha   90.00
_cell.angle_beta   90.00
_cell.angle_gamma   90.00
#
_symmetry.space_group_name_H-M   'P 1'
#
loop_
_entity.id
_entity.type
_entity.pdbx_description
1 polymer ?
#
loop_
_entity_poly.entity_id
_entity_poly.type
_entity_poly.pdbx_seq_one_letter_code
_entity_poly.pdbx_strand_id
1 'polypeptide(L)'
;MAGFSMLELIAALSILAVLISIFSATLNGIMDYERALECETGALVILDNTLERLEAESAWNSTLADRIIQEEFIRSTLAGQPGFQAACTTTGSRIELAITKSDGRILAHIGLAVPE
;
A
#
# COMPACT_ATOMS: atom_id res chain seq x y z
N MET A 1 25.69 33.78 -41.38
CA MET A 1 25.95 33.20 -40.04
C MET A 1 24.82 33.41 -39.02
N ALA A 2 23.73 34.14 -39.33
CA ALA A 2 22.62 34.35 -38.38
C ALA A 2 21.54 33.23 -38.35
N GLY A 3 21.53 32.30 -39.33
CA GLY A 3 20.56 31.21 -39.39
C GLY A 3 20.89 30.01 -38.50
N PHE A 4 22.17 29.80 -38.17
CA PHE A 4 22.62 28.71 -37.29
C PHE A 4 22.17 28.95 -35.84
N SER A 5 22.20 30.19 -35.36
CA SER A 5 21.80 30.55 -33.99
C SER A 5 20.30 30.36 -33.71
N MET A 6 19.43 30.50 -34.71
CA MET A 6 17.98 30.29 -34.53
C MET A 6 17.63 28.80 -34.46
N LEU A 7 18.27 27.96 -35.28
CA LEU A 7 18.10 26.51 -35.21
C LEU A 7 18.64 25.92 -33.91
N GLU A 8 19.82 26.40 -33.47
CA GLU A 8 20.38 26.04 -32.17
C GLU A 8 19.46 26.43 -31.01
N LEU A 9 18.83 27.61 -31.08
CA LEU A 9 17.86 28.05 -30.08
C LEU A 9 16.61 27.15 -30.07
N ILE A 10 16.04 26.82 -31.23
CA ILE A 10 14.88 25.93 -31.34
C ILE A 10 15.24 24.53 -30.81
N ALA A 11 16.42 24.01 -31.14
CA ALA A 11 16.89 22.72 -30.64
C ALA A 11 17.07 22.74 -29.12
N ALA A 12 17.69 23.79 -28.56
CA ALA A 12 17.87 23.95 -27.13
C ALA A 12 16.52 24.03 -26.38
N LEU A 13 15.56 24.79 -26.91
CA LEU A 13 14.21 24.87 -26.33
C LEU A 13 13.47 23.53 -26.41
N SER A 14 13.63 22.79 -27.51
CA SER A 14 13.02 21.47 -27.68
C SER A 14 13.59 20.45 -26.69
N ILE A 15 14.92 20.45 -26.51
CA ILE A 15 15.60 19.62 -25.50
C ILE A 15 15.14 20.02 -24.10
N LEU A 16 15.05 21.31 -23.79
CA LEU A 16 14.57 21.79 -22.50
C LEU A 16 13.14 21.33 -22.22
N ALA A 17 12.24 21.40 -23.20
CA ALA A 17 10.86 20.92 -23.05
C ALA A 17 10.79 19.42 -22.76
N VAL A 18 11.64 18.62 -23.41
CA VAL A 18 11.75 17.18 -23.14
C VAL A 18 12.28 16.93 -21.73
N LEU A 19 13.32 17.67 -21.29
CA LEU A 19 13.87 17.54 -19.94
C LEU A 19 12.85 17.90 -18.87
N ILE A 20 12.07 18.98 -19.05
CA ILE A 20 11.00 19.36 -18.13
C ILE A 20 9.93 18.26 -18.08
N SER A 21 9.55 17.72 -19.24
CA SER A 21 8.54 16.66 -19.31
C SER A 21 8.98 15.38 -18.57
N ILE A 22 10.24 14.96 -18.77
CA ILE A 22 10.82 13.81 -18.08
C ILE A 22 10.89 14.08 -16.57
N PHE A 23 11.33 15.27 -16.17
CA PHE A 23 11.43 15.63 -14.76
C PHE A 23 10.05 15.61 -14.08
N SER A 24 9.03 16.22 -14.69
CA SER A 24 7.66 16.20 -14.18
C SER A 24 7.09 14.78 -14.13
N ALA A 25 7.31 13.96 -15.16
CA ALA A 25 6.88 12.56 -15.15
C ALA A 25 7.56 11.76 -14.03
N THR A 26 8.85 12.00 -13.80
CA THR A 26 9.61 11.35 -12.73
C THR A 26 9.10 11.75 -11.35
N LEU A 27 8.86 13.05 -11.11
CA LEU A 27 8.30 13.53 -9.84
C LEU A 27 6.92 12.92 -9.56
N ASN A 28 6.04 12.90 -10.55
CA ASN A 28 4.73 12.27 -10.41
C ASN A 28 4.87 10.78 -10.09
N GLY A 29 5.77 10.08 -10.77
CA GLY A 29 6.06 8.66 -10.50
C GLY A 29 6.58 8.41 -9.09
N ILE A 30 7.44 9.29 -8.55
CA ILE A 30 7.92 9.20 -7.17
C ILE A 30 6.77 9.41 -6.18
N MET A 31 5.92 10.41 -6.39
CA MET A 31 4.77 10.67 -5.51
C MET A 31 3.78 9.50 -5.50
N ASP A 32 3.52 8.89 -6.66
CA ASP A 32 2.65 7.73 -6.75
C ASP A 32 3.26 6.50 -6.06
N TYR A 33 4.58 6.34 -6.18
CA TYR A 33 5.32 5.27 -5.49
C TYR A 33 5.32 5.46 -3.97
N GLU A 34 5.57 6.68 -3.48
CA GLU A 34 5.53 7.01 -2.04
C GLU A 34 4.16 6.70 -1.45
N ARG A 35 3.08 7.09 -2.12
CA ARG A 35 1.71 6.76 -1.70
C ARG A 35 1.45 5.26 -1.66
N ALA A 36 1.94 4.53 -2.65
CA ALA A 36 1.80 3.08 -2.67
C ALA A 36 2.54 2.43 -1.48
N LEU A 37 3.76 2.91 -1.20
CA LEU A 37 4.58 2.44 -0.10
C LEU A 37 3.97 2.78 1.27
N GLU A 38 3.41 3.98 1.43
CA GLU A 38 2.67 4.38 2.63
C GLU A 38 1.47 3.45 2.88
N CYS A 39 0.74 3.08 1.83
CA CYS A 39 -0.39 2.14 1.95
C CYS A 39 0.07 0.73 2.35
N GLU A 40 1.13 0.21 1.72
CA GLU A 40 1.69 -1.10 2.06
C GLU A 40 2.23 -1.12 3.49
N THR A 41 2.95 -0.07 3.90
CA THR A 41 3.46 0.07 5.27
C THR A 41 2.32 0.15 6.27
N GLY A 42 1.26 0.91 5.98
CA GLY A 42 0.07 0.97 6.82
C GLY A 42 -0.62 -0.38 6.97
N ALA A 43 -0.72 -1.15 5.89
CA ALA A 43 -1.27 -2.51 5.92
C ALA A 43 -0.44 -3.46 6.80
N LEU A 44 0.91 -3.36 6.74
CA LEU A 44 1.80 -4.13 7.60
C LEU A 44 1.64 -3.75 9.08
N VAL A 45 1.54 -2.47 9.40
CA VAL A 45 1.32 -2.00 10.78
C VAL A 45 0.00 -2.53 11.36
N ILE A 46 -1.07 -2.58 10.55
CA ILE A 46 -2.34 -3.16 10.99
C ILE A 46 -2.18 -4.64 11.34
N LEU A 47 -1.47 -5.40 10.51
CA LEU A 47 -1.21 -6.81 10.79
C LEU A 47 -0.33 -6.99 12.02
N ASP A 48 0.72 -6.20 12.17
CA ASP A 48 1.62 -6.23 13.33
C ASP A 48 0.84 -5.99 14.64
N ASN A 49 0.06 -4.91 14.71
CA ASN A 49 -0.81 -4.63 15.85
C ASN A 49 -1.83 -5.75 16.11
N THR A 50 -2.37 -6.35 15.05
CA THR A 50 -3.32 -7.46 15.16
C THR A 50 -2.64 -8.68 15.78
N LEU A 51 -1.41 -8.99 15.38
CA LEU A 51 -0.62 -10.10 15.92
C LEU A 51 -0.24 -9.85 17.37
N GLU A 52 0.27 -8.66 17.70
CA GLU A 52 0.59 -8.30 19.09
C GLU A 52 -0.62 -8.46 20.02
N ARG A 53 -1.81 -8.05 19.56
CA ARG A 53 -3.05 -8.23 20.33
C ARG A 53 -3.46 -9.69 20.44
N LEU A 54 -3.33 -10.48 19.37
CA LEU A 54 -3.64 -11.92 19.41
C LEU A 54 -2.68 -12.71 20.30
N GLU A 55 -1.40 -12.35 20.31
CA GLU A 55 -0.38 -12.97 21.18
C GLU A 55 -0.61 -12.65 22.66
N ALA A 56 -1.19 -11.48 22.97
CA ALA A 56 -1.57 -11.11 24.33
C ALA A 56 -2.81 -11.86 24.84
N GLU A 57 -3.61 -12.47 23.95
CA GLU A 57 -4.79 -13.24 24.31
C GLU A 57 -4.42 -14.68 24.68
N SER A 58 -4.91 -15.16 25.84
CA SER A 58 -4.60 -16.51 26.34
C SER A 58 -5.07 -17.66 25.44
N ALA A 59 -6.13 -17.44 24.68
CA ALA A 59 -6.64 -18.33 23.64
C ALA A 59 -7.47 -17.50 22.65
N TRP A 60 -7.36 -17.79 21.36
CA TRP A 60 -8.07 -17.06 20.32
C TRP A 60 -8.55 -17.99 19.20
N ASN A 61 -9.57 -17.54 18.46
CA ASN A 61 -10.15 -18.27 17.33
C ASN A 61 -10.37 -17.32 16.15
N SER A 62 -10.88 -17.85 15.03
CA SER A 62 -11.10 -17.07 13.79
C SER A 62 -12.03 -15.88 13.99
N THR A 63 -13.03 -16.00 14.86
CA THR A 63 -13.98 -14.91 15.16
C THR A 63 -13.31 -13.79 15.93
N LEU A 64 -12.43 -14.13 16.89
CA LEU A 64 -11.67 -13.14 17.63
C LEU A 64 -10.63 -12.45 16.73
N ALA A 65 -9.93 -13.22 15.91
CA ALA A 65 -8.97 -12.71 14.94
C ALA A 65 -9.63 -11.77 13.92
N ASP A 66 -10.80 -12.14 13.39
CA ASP A 66 -11.59 -11.27 12.51
C ASP A 66 -12.00 -9.97 13.22
N ARG A 67 -12.51 -10.06 14.45
CA ARG A 67 -12.87 -8.86 15.20
C ARG A 67 -11.67 -7.93 15.42
N ILE A 68 -10.53 -8.47 15.85
CA ILE A 68 -9.33 -7.68 16.14
C ILE A 68 -8.81 -6.99 14.87
N ILE A 69 -8.70 -7.72 13.75
CA ILE A 69 -8.20 -7.10 12.51
C ILE A 69 -9.15 -6.01 12.01
N GLN A 70 -10.47 -6.18 12.14
CA GLN A 70 -11.43 -5.12 11.79
C GLN A 70 -11.27 -3.89 12.70
N GLU A 71 -11.07 -4.09 14.00
CA GLU A 71 -10.84 -2.99 14.95
C GLU A 71 -9.56 -2.22 14.62
N GLU A 72 -8.45 -2.92 14.36
CA GLU A 72 -7.18 -2.30 13.99
C GLU A 72 -7.26 -1.61 12.63
N PHE A 73 -7.97 -2.20 11.67
CA PHE A 73 -8.23 -1.58 10.38
C PHE A 73 -9.00 -0.27 10.52
N ILE A 74 -10.11 -0.25 11.29
CA ILE A 74 -10.94 0.95 11.52
C ILE A 74 -10.14 2.08 12.17
N ARG A 75 -9.16 1.76 13.04
CA ARG A 75 -8.28 2.74 13.70
C ARG A 75 -7.18 3.27 12.80
N SER A 76 -6.87 2.58 11.71
CA SER A 76 -5.79 2.92 10.80
C SER A 76 -6.12 4.09 9.87
N THR A 77 -5.10 4.67 9.25
CA THR A 77 -5.24 5.66 8.19
C THR A 77 -5.86 5.08 6.91
N LEU A 78 -5.85 3.76 6.73
CA LEU A 78 -6.43 3.08 5.56
C LEU A 78 -7.96 3.04 5.61
N ALA A 79 -8.59 3.03 6.79
CA ALA A 79 -10.05 3.06 6.90
C ALA A 79 -10.68 4.36 6.38
N GLY A 80 -9.93 5.47 6.43
CA GLY A 80 -10.37 6.74 5.84
C GLY A 80 -10.25 6.78 4.32
N GLN A 81 -9.60 5.80 3.70
CA GLN A 81 -9.39 5.75 2.26
C GLN A 81 -10.32 4.73 1.59
N PRO A 82 -10.99 5.10 0.49
CA PRO A 82 -11.88 4.18 -0.19
C PRO A 82 -11.10 3.06 -0.87
N GLY A 83 -11.66 1.85 -0.83
CA GLY A 83 -11.15 0.72 -1.59
C GLY A 83 -10.10 -0.12 -0.87
N PHE A 84 -9.99 -0.04 0.45
CA PHE A 84 -9.24 -1.00 1.26
C PHE A 84 -10.18 -1.80 2.14
N GLN A 85 -9.85 -3.07 2.38
CA GLN A 85 -10.63 -3.98 3.21
C GLN A 85 -9.69 -4.88 4.01
N ALA A 86 -10.02 -5.09 5.28
CA ALA A 86 -9.47 -6.17 6.07
C ALA A 86 -10.34 -7.41 5.94
N ALA A 87 -9.72 -8.57 5.84
CA ALA A 87 -10.40 -9.86 5.80
C ALA A 87 -9.68 -10.89 6.67
N CYS A 88 -10.48 -11.70 7.36
CA CYS A 88 -10.04 -12.91 8.03
C CYS A 88 -10.72 -14.10 7.34
N THR A 89 -9.92 -15.04 6.84
CA THR A 89 -10.41 -16.27 6.19
C THR A 89 -9.83 -17.50 6.88
N THR A 90 -10.64 -18.53 7.07
CA THR A 90 -10.16 -19.81 7.61
C THR A 90 -9.93 -20.78 6.47
N THR A 91 -8.67 -21.15 6.24
CA THR A 91 -8.26 -22.08 5.17
C THR A 91 -7.70 -23.36 5.82
N GLY A 92 -8.57 -24.37 5.97
CA GLY A 92 -8.20 -25.61 6.66
C GLY A 92 -7.96 -25.41 8.15
N SER A 93 -6.74 -25.69 8.62
CA SER A 93 -6.31 -25.49 10.02
C SER A 93 -5.59 -24.16 10.25
N ARG A 94 -5.72 -23.21 9.32
CA ARG A 94 -5.05 -21.90 9.38
C ARG A 94 -6.06 -20.77 9.30
N ILE A 95 -5.75 -19.71 10.03
CA ILE A 95 -6.43 -18.42 9.93
C ILE A 95 -5.54 -17.50 9.12
N GLU A 96 -6.09 -16.96 8.04
CA GLU A 96 -5.42 -16.04 7.14
C GLU A 96 -5.98 -14.64 7.36
N LEU A 97 -5.09 -13.71 7.65
CA LEU A 97 -5.37 -12.31 7.85
C LEU A 97 -4.80 -11.54 6.68
N ALA A 98 -5.61 -10.72 6.01
CA ALA A 98 -5.18 -9.98 4.83
C ALA A 98 -5.78 -8.57 4.80
N ILE A 99 -4.98 -7.63 4.29
CA ILE A 99 -5.44 -6.31 3.88
C ILE A 99 -5.40 -6.25 2.36
N THR A 100 -6.56 -6.06 1.74
CA THR A 100 -6.72 -6.05 0.29
C THR A 100 -7.21 -4.71 -0.19
N LYS A 101 -6.90 -4.42 -1.45
CA LYS A 101 -7.45 -3.29 -2.20
C LYS A 101 -8.63 -3.75 -3.05
N SER A 102 -9.49 -2.83 -3.45
CA SER A 102 -10.69 -3.06 -4.26
C SER A 102 -10.41 -3.67 -5.65
N ASP A 103 -9.18 -3.52 -6.15
CA ASP A 103 -8.69 -4.18 -7.37
C ASP A 103 -8.27 -5.65 -7.14
N GLY A 104 -8.41 -6.16 -5.91
CA GLY A 104 -8.03 -7.51 -5.51
C GLY A 104 -6.55 -7.66 -5.14
N ARG A 105 -5.74 -6.60 -5.21
CA ARG A 105 -4.34 -6.66 -4.80
C ARG A 105 -4.26 -6.83 -3.28
N ILE A 106 -3.49 -7.83 -2.85
CA ILE A 106 -3.12 -8.04 -1.46
C ILE A 106 -1.97 -7.09 -1.14
N LEU A 107 -2.14 -6.25 -0.11
CA LEU A 107 -1.08 -5.34 0.37
C LEU A 107 -0.23 -6.00 1.45
N ALA A 108 -0.88 -6.73 2.34
CA ALA A 108 -0.23 -7.48 3.39
C ALA A 108 -1.07 -8.72 3.71
N HIS A 109 -0.40 -9.83 4.03
CA HIS A 109 -1.06 -11.06 4.45
C HIS A 109 -0.21 -11.85 5.45
N ILE A 110 -0.86 -12.57 6.34
CA ILE A 110 -0.21 -13.54 7.22
C ILE A 110 -1.13 -14.74 7.46
N GLY A 111 -0.54 -15.94 7.49
CA GLY A 111 -1.22 -17.18 7.87
C GLY A 111 -0.76 -17.64 9.25
N LEU A 112 -1.73 -17.86 10.15
CA LEU A 112 -1.51 -18.30 11.52
C LEU A 112 -2.08 -19.71 11.71
N ALA A 113 -1.37 -20.55 12.47
CA ALA A 113 -1.94 -21.79 12.95
C ALA A 113 -2.96 -21.48 14.06
N VAL A 114 -4.11 -22.13 14.05
CA VAL A 114 -5.08 -22.00 15.14
C VAL A 114 -4.43 -22.55 16.42
N PRO A 115 -4.36 -21.79 17.52
CA PRO A 115 -3.85 -22.31 18.78
C PRO A 115 -4.78 -23.43 19.27
N GLU A 116 -4.21 -24.59 19.59
CA GLU A 116 -4.91 -25.77 20.11
C GLU A 116 -5.50 -25.56 21.51
#